data_AF-A0A5A7S2X7-F1
#
_entry.id   AF-A0A5A7S2X7-F1
#
_cell.length_a   1.000
_cell.length_b   1.000
_cell.length_c   1.000
_cell.angle_alpha   90.00
_cell.angle_beta   90.00
_cell.angle_gamma   90.00
#
_symmetry.space_group_name_H-M   'P 1'
#
loop_
_entity.id
_entity.type
_entity.pdbx_description
1 polymer ?
#
loop_
_entity_poly.entity_id
_entity_poly.type
_entity_poly.pdbx_seq_one_letter_code
_entity_poly.pdbx_strand_id
1 'polypeptide(L)'
;MREILKLENLEACKIVRRLNRFVVEIKTKEGTHDLASINNTGRLQEFLAYGKTGYCLKRERPGKTGYRLVAIEDAGAGALIDTNLQMKSFEVALEKGYIPWLKGYRVVKRNPRINRSMLDYLLVKDSKEIYLEIKSAVLRKGNMASYPDCPSERGKRHIRELIEIAGEKGAMILFISDLRGVKGFIPNDDDDPEIGYLLGVASEKNVEIKSISMYLDLSSDSIILESSNMKVHLSFRSQLSQGRWVHAFSGKKSGI
;
A
#
# COMPACT_ATOMS: atom_id res chain seq x y z
N MET A 1 -20.04 -0.15 4.56
CA MET A 1 -18.79 0.29 5.19
C MET A 1 -18.70 -0.37 6.56
N ARG A 2 -17.52 -0.83 6.98
CA ARG A 2 -17.35 -1.55 8.26
C ARG A 2 -16.20 -0.94 9.05
N GLU A 3 -16.39 -0.74 10.35
CA GLU A 3 -15.32 -0.27 11.23
C GLU A 3 -14.29 -1.39 11.47
N ILE A 4 -13.03 -1.12 11.12
CA ILE A 4 -11.92 -2.04 11.33
C ILE A 4 -11.31 -1.79 12.71
N LEU A 5 -10.84 -0.57 12.95
CA LEU A 5 -10.03 -0.20 14.11
C LEU A 5 -10.29 1.26 14.50
N LYS A 6 -10.66 1.49 15.75
CA LYS A 6 -10.67 2.84 16.33
C LYS A 6 -9.26 3.24 16.77
N LEU A 7 -8.88 4.48 16.49
CA LEU A 7 -7.61 5.06 16.91
C LEU A 7 -7.82 5.90 18.17
N GLU A 8 -6.93 5.73 19.13
CA GLU A 8 -6.88 6.54 20.34
C GLU A 8 -5.76 7.58 20.22
N ASN A 9 -5.89 8.72 20.91
CA ASN A 9 -4.91 9.81 20.91
C ASN A 9 -4.60 10.37 19.52
N LEU A 10 -5.63 10.45 18.66
CA LEU A 10 -5.53 11.08 17.36
C LEU A 10 -5.67 12.60 17.49
N GLU A 11 -4.69 13.33 16.98
CA GLU A 11 -4.64 14.79 17.03
C GLU A 11 -4.41 15.36 15.62
N ALA A 12 -5.17 16.40 15.28
CA ALA A 12 -4.96 17.13 14.03
C ALA A 12 -3.70 18.02 14.13
N CYS A 13 -2.97 18.11 13.03
CA CYS A 13 -1.80 18.98 12.89
C CYS A 13 -1.78 19.65 11.51
N LYS A 14 -0.92 20.65 11.34
CA LYS A 14 -0.58 21.22 10.02
C LYS A 14 0.80 20.76 9.59
N ILE A 15 0.93 20.32 8.36
CA ILE A 15 2.23 19.97 7.78
C ILE A 15 3.02 21.25 7.56
N VAL A 16 4.26 21.30 8.08
CA VAL A 16 5.19 22.39 7.82
C VAL A 16 6.09 21.99 6.65
N ARG A 17 6.86 20.90 6.80
CA ARG A 17 7.72 20.38 5.73
C ARG A 17 8.16 18.95 6.02
N ARG A 18 8.43 18.19 4.97
CA ARG A 18 9.10 16.89 5.09
C ARG A 18 10.61 17.12 5.26
N LEU A 19 11.16 16.69 6.39
CA LEU A 19 12.60 16.83 6.69
C LEU A 19 13.42 15.76 5.98
N ASN A 20 12.92 14.53 5.98
CA ASN A 20 13.52 13.39 5.29
C ASN A 20 12.46 12.30 5.07
N ARG A 21 12.90 11.13 4.57
CA ARG A 21 11.98 10.02 4.26
C ARG A 21 11.19 9.48 5.47
N PHE A 22 11.62 9.78 6.69
CA PHE A 22 11.05 9.24 7.94
C PHE A 22 10.49 10.30 8.89
N VAL A 23 10.73 11.60 8.65
CA VAL A 23 10.36 12.67 9.59
C VAL A 23 9.74 13.85 8.86
N VAL A 24 8.65 14.35 9.42
CA VAL A 24 7.93 15.54 8.99
C VAL A 24 7.85 16.51 10.16
N GLU A 25 8.13 17.78 9.90
CA GLU A 25 7.86 18.87 10.83
C GLU A 25 6.37 19.23 10.74
N ILE A 26 5.73 19.30 11.90
CA ILE A 26 4.30 19.60 12.04
C ILE A 26 4.09 20.75 13.00
N LYS A 27 2.93 21.41 12.86
CA LYS A 27 2.42 22.38 13.83
C LYS A 27 1.16 21.81 14.47
N THR A 28 1.15 21.64 15.79
CA THR A 28 0.00 21.10 16.53
C THR A 28 -1.16 22.10 16.56
N LYS A 29 -2.32 21.68 17.06
CA LYS A 29 -3.49 22.55 17.21
C LYS A 29 -3.23 23.75 18.13
N GLU A 30 -2.37 23.58 19.12
CA GLU A 30 -1.92 24.61 20.07
C GLU A 30 -0.92 25.60 19.44
N GLY A 31 -0.47 25.33 18.21
CA GLY A 31 0.46 26.17 17.47
C GLY A 31 1.93 25.86 17.71
N THR A 32 2.25 24.80 18.46
CA THR A 32 3.63 24.36 18.72
C THR A 32 4.20 23.59 17.54
N HIS A 33 5.47 23.86 17.19
CA HIS A 33 6.20 23.05 16.21
C HIS A 33 6.76 21.78 16.88
N ASP A 34 6.55 20.63 16.26
CA ASP A 34 7.09 19.33 16.71
C ASP A 34 7.40 18.44 15.49
N LEU A 35 7.97 17.26 15.76
CA LEU A 35 8.35 16.27 14.78
C LEU A 35 7.45 15.05 14.85
N ALA A 36 6.96 14.65 13.67
CA ALA A 36 6.21 13.42 13.49
C ALA A 36 7.03 12.41 12.65
N SER A 37 7.09 11.17 13.11
CA SER A 37 7.62 10.07 12.29
C SER A 37 6.61 9.66 11.22
N ILE A 38 7.09 9.25 10.03
CA ILE A 38 6.27 8.64 8.97
C ILE A 38 6.76 7.23 8.63
N ASN A 39 5.82 6.29 8.51
CA ASN A 39 6.08 4.91 8.07
C ASN A 39 5.68 4.75 6.60
N ASN A 40 6.22 5.58 5.72
CA ASN A 40 5.99 5.44 4.28
C ASN A 40 7.19 6.01 3.51
N THR A 41 7.80 5.17 2.68
CA THR A 41 8.99 5.55 1.90
C THR A 41 8.64 6.26 0.59
N GLY A 42 7.37 6.28 0.19
CA GLY A 42 6.87 7.01 -0.97
C GLY A 42 7.15 8.51 -0.84
N ARG A 43 7.08 9.22 -1.97
CA ARG A 43 7.27 10.68 -2.04
C ARG A 43 6.15 11.45 -1.35
N LEU A 44 4.91 10.97 -1.41
CA LEU A 44 3.74 11.59 -0.78
C LEU A 44 3.66 13.12 -1.00
N GLN A 45 4.10 13.61 -2.17
CA GLN A 45 4.33 15.04 -2.41
C GLN A 45 3.04 15.87 -2.26
N GLU A 46 1.93 15.36 -2.78
CA GLU A 46 0.63 16.05 -2.69
C GLU A 46 0.10 16.11 -1.25
N PHE A 47 0.47 15.14 -0.42
CA PHE A 47 0.01 15.02 0.96
C PHE A 47 0.89 15.75 1.97
N LEU A 48 2.20 15.78 1.75
CA LEU A 48 3.17 16.39 2.67
C LEU A 48 3.50 17.85 2.29
N ALA A 49 2.58 18.52 1.60
CA ALA A 49 2.69 19.93 1.25
C ALA A 49 2.41 20.85 2.45
N TYR A 50 3.07 22.02 2.49
CA TYR A 50 2.89 23.02 3.54
C TYR A 50 1.41 23.39 3.73
N GLY A 51 0.96 23.45 4.98
CA GLY A 51 -0.39 23.85 5.37
C GLY A 51 -1.46 22.76 5.25
N LYS A 52 -1.15 21.59 4.67
CA LYS A 52 -2.07 20.44 4.66
C LYS A 52 -2.43 20.01 6.08
N THR A 53 -3.67 19.61 6.28
CA THR A 53 -4.11 19.02 7.55
C THR A 53 -3.65 17.57 7.60
N GLY A 54 -2.91 17.22 8.64
CA GLY A 54 -2.53 15.85 8.96
C GLY A 54 -3.17 15.39 10.26
N TYR A 55 -3.15 14.08 10.46
CA TYR A 55 -3.64 13.44 11.67
C TYR A 55 -2.54 12.56 12.24
N CYS A 56 -2.18 12.85 13.48
CA CYS A 56 -1.07 12.23 14.19
C CYS A 56 -1.55 11.45 15.39
N LEU A 57 -0.86 10.35 15.69
CA LEU A 57 -0.95 9.71 16.99
C LEU A 57 0.12 10.29 17.90
N LYS A 58 -0.31 10.82 19.05
CA LYS A 58 0.62 11.30 20.08
C LYS A 58 1.30 10.13 20.78
N ARG A 59 2.61 10.25 21.04
CA ARG A 59 3.36 9.22 21.76
C ARG A 59 3.33 9.53 23.25
N GLU A 60 2.96 8.55 24.06
CA GLU A 60 3.01 8.67 25.53
C GLU A 60 4.45 8.85 26.05
N ARG A 61 5.41 8.17 25.41
CA ARG A 61 6.83 8.24 25.74
C ARG A 61 7.60 8.73 24.50
N PRO A 62 7.69 10.05 24.29
CA PRO A 62 8.31 10.60 23.10
C PRO A 62 9.83 10.40 23.13
N GLY A 63 10.39 10.07 21.97
CA GLY A 63 11.83 10.09 21.72
C GLY A 63 12.20 11.32 20.89
N LYS A 64 12.88 11.12 19.76
CA LYS A 64 13.19 12.21 18.81
C LYS A 64 11.95 12.83 18.12
N THR A 65 10.83 12.11 18.12
CA THR A 65 9.56 12.55 17.52
C THR A 65 8.47 12.44 18.58
N GLY A 66 7.74 13.52 18.85
CA GLY A 66 6.57 13.51 19.74
C GLY A 66 5.36 12.76 19.15
N TYR A 67 5.31 12.68 17.83
CA TYR A 67 4.14 12.23 17.10
C TYR A 67 4.47 11.15 16.06
N ARG A 68 3.44 10.47 15.58
CA ARG A 68 3.48 9.65 14.37
C ARG A 68 2.36 10.08 13.45
N LEU A 69 2.72 10.60 12.27
CA LEU A 69 1.76 11.04 11.28
C LEU A 69 1.17 9.81 10.58
N VAL A 70 -0.14 9.61 10.71
CA VAL A 70 -0.82 8.41 10.22
C VAL A 70 -1.70 8.66 9.01
N ALA A 71 -2.32 9.83 8.92
CA ALA A 71 -3.18 10.18 7.80
C ALA A 71 -3.04 11.66 7.42
N ILE A 72 -3.47 11.97 6.21
CA ILE A 72 -3.55 13.34 5.68
C ILE A 72 -4.96 13.56 5.18
N GLU A 73 -5.52 14.75 5.41
CA GLU A 73 -6.85 15.09 4.95
C GLU A 73 -6.94 15.06 3.42
N ASP A 74 -7.90 14.28 2.92
CA ASP A 74 -8.20 14.11 1.51
C ASP A 74 -9.68 13.76 1.33
N ALA A 75 -10.36 14.47 0.43
CA ALA A 75 -11.77 14.24 0.08
C ALA A 75 -12.72 14.10 1.30
N GLY A 76 -12.52 14.91 2.35
CA GLY A 76 -13.35 14.92 3.56
C GLY A 76 -13.11 13.75 4.52
N ALA A 77 -12.02 12.99 4.34
CA ALA A 77 -11.57 11.93 5.24
C ALA A 77 -10.05 11.99 5.41
N GLY A 78 -9.48 11.10 6.23
CA GLY A 78 -8.04 10.90 6.29
C GLY A 78 -7.58 9.82 5.31
N ALA A 79 -6.77 10.18 4.32
CA ALA A 79 -5.97 9.25 3.53
C ALA A 79 -4.92 8.58 4.44
N LEU A 80 -5.01 7.27 4.64
CA LEU A 80 -4.14 6.57 5.57
C LEU A 80 -2.77 6.31 4.91
N ILE A 81 -1.74 7.05 5.34
CA ILE A 81 -0.40 6.97 4.72
C ILE A 81 0.55 6.06 5.49
N ASP A 82 0.27 5.74 6.75
CA ASP A 82 1.14 4.89 7.57
C ASP A 82 0.99 3.41 7.21
N THR A 83 2.02 2.85 6.56
CA THR A 83 1.94 1.48 6.04
C THR A 83 1.82 0.46 7.17
N ASN A 84 2.39 0.70 8.34
CA ASN A 84 2.22 -0.23 9.47
C ASN A 84 0.75 -0.30 9.93
N LEU A 85 0.05 0.83 9.89
CA LEU A 85 -1.37 0.90 10.24
C LEU A 85 -2.25 0.33 9.13
N GLN A 86 -1.86 0.48 7.86
CA GLN A 86 -2.49 -0.23 6.74
C GLN A 86 -2.41 -1.76 6.92
N MET A 87 -1.21 -2.28 7.23
CA MET A 87 -0.98 -3.70 7.50
C MET A 87 -1.80 -4.21 8.69
N LYS A 88 -1.80 -3.46 9.80
CA LYS A 88 -2.62 -3.79 10.98
C LYS A 88 -4.11 -3.81 10.65
N SER A 89 -4.57 -2.85 9.83
CA SER A 89 -5.98 -2.76 9.43
C SER A 89 -6.38 -3.91 8.52
N PHE A 90 -5.50 -4.32 7.61
CA PHE A 90 -5.68 -5.52 6.80
C PHE A 90 -5.81 -6.79 7.67
N GLU A 91 -4.93 -6.97 8.65
CA GLU A 91 -4.97 -8.12 9.58
C GLU A 91 -6.32 -8.17 10.32
N VAL A 92 -6.75 -7.05 10.91
CA VAL A 92 -8.04 -6.99 11.62
C VAL A 92 -9.22 -7.22 10.67
N ALA A 93 -9.19 -6.69 9.45
CA ALA A 93 -10.24 -6.92 8.47
C ALA A 93 -10.29 -8.39 8.01
N LEU A 94 -9.14 -9.05 7.89
CA LEU A 94 -9.02 -10.47 7.61
C LEU A 94 -9.61 -11.32 8.74
N GLU A 95 -9.19 -11.07 9.98
CA GLU A 95 -9.67 -11.78 11.18
C GLU A 95 -11.18 -11.64 11.39
N LYS A 96 -11.72 -10.44 11.18
CA LYS A 96 -13.17 -10.17 11.24
C LYS A 96 -13.96 -10.75 10.05
N GLY A 97 -13.30 -11.35 9.07
CA GLY A 97 -13.95 -11.89 7.86
C GLY A 97 -14.57 -10.82 6.97
N TYR A 98 -14.02 -9.60 7.00
CA TYR A 98 -14.53 -8.46 6.23
C TYR A 98 -14.07 -8.46 4.77
N ILE A 99 -13.14 -9.35 4.43
CA ILE A 99 -12.62 -9.55 3.07
C ILE A 99 -13.14 -10.92 2.56
N PRO A 100 -14.28 -10.98 1.85
CA PRO A 100 -14.95 -12.25 1.57
C PRO A 100 -14.12 -13.24 0.74
N TRP A 101 -13.28 -12.75 -0.18
CA TRP A 101 -12.42 -13.59 -1.02
C TRP A 101 -11.21 -14.15 -0.26
N LEU A 102 -10.94 -13.69 0.98
CA LEU A 102 -9.99 -14.32 1.90
C LEU A 102 -10.67 -15.16 2.99
N LYS A 103 -11.98 -15.43 2.88
CA LYS A 103 -12.69 -16.20 3.91
C LYS A 103 -12.07 -17.59 4.10
N GLY A 104 -11.67 -17.87 5.33
CA GLY A 104 -11.01 -19.11 5.75
C GLY A 104 -9.48 -19.08 5.68
N TYR A 105 -8.88 -18.03 5.10
CA TYR A 105 -7.44 -17.82 5.18
C TYR A 105 -7.06 -17.21 6.53
N ARG A 106 -5.89 -17.62 7.05
CA ARG A 106 -5.25 -17.03 8.24
C ARG A 106 -3.79 -16.70 7.95
N VAL A 107 -3.26 -15.67 8.59
CA VAL A 107 -1.82 -15.37 8.56
C VAL A 107 -1.09 -16.43 9.39
N VAL A 108 -0.28 -17.27 8.74
CA VAL A 108 0.56 -18.26 9.44
C VAL A 108 2.00 -17.79 9.63
N LYS A 109 2.44 -16.84 8.80
CA LYS A 109 3.78 -16.24 8.89
C LYS A 109 3.77 -14.81 8.37
N ARG A 110 4.43 -13.92 9.10
CA ARG A 110 4.80 -12.58 8.63
C ARG A 110 6.24 -12.60 8.12
N ASN A 111 6.55 -11.74 7.16
CA ASN A 111 7.88 -11.64 6.56
C ASN A 111 8.46 -12.97 6.02
N PRO A 112 7.67 -13.85 5.35
CA PRO A 112 8.25 -15.04 4.73
C PRO A 112 9.30 -14.67 3.66
N ARG A 113 10.44 -15.34 3.71
CA ARG A 113 11.49 -15.18 2.70
C ARG A 113 11.14 -15.97 1.44
N ILE A 114 11.22 -15.32 0.28
CA ILE A 114 11.17 -15.93 -1.05
C ILE A 114 12.40 -15.44 -1.80
N ASN A 115 13.21 -16.37 -2.30
CA ASN A 115 14.44 -16.06 -3.02
C ASN A 115 15.31 -15.02 -2.27
N ARG A 116 15.37 -13.80 -2.80
CA ARG A 116 16.20 -12.70 -2.29
C ARG A 116 15.40 -11.63 -1.54
N SER A 117 14.08 -11.75 -1.43
CA SER A 117 13.26 -10.79 -0.69
C SER A 117 12.45 -11.43 0.44
N MET A 118 11.83 -10.55 1.22
CA MET A 118 10.85 -10.89 2.23
C MET A 118 9.54 -10.30 1.77
N LEU A 119 8.55 -11.15 1.56
CA LEU A 119 7.17 -10.74 1.31
C LEU A 119 6.47 -10.51 2.64
N ASP A 120 5.33 -9.83 2.63
CA ASP A 120 4.69 -9.44 3.89
C ASP A 120 4.04 -10.61 4.64
N TYR A 121 3.31 -11.49 3.95
CA TYR A 121 2.51 -12.54 4.57
C TYR A 121 2.56 -13.88 3.83
N LEU A 122 2.43 -14.95 4.60
CA LEU A 122 1.98 -16.26 4.13
C LEU A 122 0.61 -16.53 4.73
N LEU A 123 -0.39 -16.70 3.86
CA LEU A 123 -1.75 -17.05 4.22
C LEU A 123 -2.00 -18.53 3.95
N VAL A 124 -2.78 -19.19 4.81
CA VAL A 124 -3.16 -20.61 4.62
C VAL A 124 -4.66 -20.80 4.79
N LYS A 125 -5.24 -21.59 3.89
CA LYS A 125 -6.61 -22.15 3.99
C LYS A 125 -6.59 -23.60 3.50
N ASP A 126 -7.05 -24.55 4.32
CA ASP A 126 -7.17 -25.97 3.94
C ASP A 126 -5.91 -26.52 3.24
N SER A 127 -4.73 -26.24 3.84
CA SER A 127 -3.39 -26.57 3.32
C SER A 127 -2.94 -25.85 2.05
N LYS A 128 -3.74 -24.94 1.48
CA LYS A 128 -3.33 -24.08 0.37
C LYS A 128 -2.63 -22.84 0.89
N GLU A 129 -1.38 -22.66 0.48
CA GLU A 129 -0.55 -21.48 0.78
C GLU A 129 -0.72 -20.39 -0.28
N ILE A 130 -0.84 -19.14 0.17
CA ILE A 130 -0.73 -17.94 -0.66
C ILE A 130 0.30 -17.00 -0.05
N TYR A 131 1.32 -16.68 -0.81
CA TYR A 131 2.26 -15.61 -0.51
C TYR A 131 1.65 -14.28 -0.92
N LEU A 132 1.60 -13.34 0.01
CA LEU A 132 0.95 -12.05 -0.15
C LEU A 132 1.96 -10.93 0.09
N GLU A 133 2.08 -10.05 -0.90
CA GLU A 133 2.73 -8.75 -0.77
C GLU A 133 1.68 -7.65 -0.74
N ILE A 134 1.82 -6.69 0.17
CA ILE A 134 0.96 -5.52 0.28
C ILE A 134 1.71 -4.27 -0.21
N LYS A 135 1.01 -3.42 -0.97
CA LYS A 135 1.52 -2.13 -1.44
C LYS A 135 0.55 -1.01 -1.08
N SER A 136 1.07 0.07 -0.49
CA SER A 136 0.33 1.32 -0.29
C SER A 136 0.07 1.99 -1.63
N ALA A 137 -1.19 2.15 -2.02
CA ALA A 137 -1.62 2.78 -3.27
C ALA A 137 -2.38 4.09 -3.00
N VAL A 138 -1.74 5.01 -2.28
CA VAL A 138 -2.37 6.25 -1.80
C VAL A 138 -2.18 7.43 -2.75
N LEU A 139 -1.68 7.23 -3.97
CA LEU A 139 -1.64 8.28 -4.98
C LEU A 139 -3.02 8.42 -5.63
N ARG A 140 -3.65 9.59 -5.57
CA ARG A 140 -4.94 9.85 -6.22
C ARG A 140 -4.71 10.33 -7.66
N LYS A 141 -5.24 9.60 -8.64
CA LYS A 141 -5.31 10.02 -10.05
C LYS A 141 -6.77 10.16 -10.46
N GLY A 142 -7.29 11.38 -10.33
CA GLY A 142 -8.73 11.65 -10.51
C GLY A 142 -9.57 10.86 -9.49
N ASN A 143 -10.38 9.92 -9.98
CA ASN A 143 -11.18 9.04 -9.13
C ASN A 143 -10.56 7.64 -8.91
N MET A 144 -9.28 7.46 -9.25
CA MET A 144 -8.55 6.20 -9.06
C MET A 144 -7.46 6.36 -8.00
N ALA A 145 -7.17 5.26 -7.31
CA ALA A 145 -5.97 5.09 -6.52
C ALA A 145 -4.83 4.53 -7.39
N SER A 146 -3.58 4.81 -7.03
CA SER A 146 -2.45 4.45 -7.86
C SER A 146 -1.17 4.14 -7.08
N TYR A 147 -0.30 3.36 -7.71
CA TYR A 147 1.02 2.95 -7.23
C TYR A 147 1.96 2.70 -8.43
N PRO A 148 3.27 3.03 -8.31
CA PRO A 148 3.89 3.73 -7.18
C PRO A 148 3.79 5.26 -7.35
N ASP A 149 4.20 6.02 -6.33
CA ASP A 149 4.34 7.48 -6.41
C ASP A 149 5.78 7.93 -6.77
N CYS A 150 6.68 6.97 -6.99
CA CYS A 150 8.02 7.14 -7.54
C CYS A 150 8.59 5.79 -8.01
N PRO A 151 9.63 5.76 -8.87
CA PRO A 151 10.30 4.53 -9.26
C PRO A 151 10.66 3.62 -8.07
N SER A 152 10.39 2.32 -8.17
CA SER A 152 10.52 1.37 -7.05
C SER A 152 11.18 0.06 -7.46
N GLU A 153 12.52 -0.01 -7.37
CA GLU A 153 13.27 -1.26 -7.60
C GLU A 153 12.86 -2.40 -6.66
N ARG A 154 12.51 -2.07 -5.41
CA ARG A 154 11.98 -3.05 -4.46
C ARG A 154 10.62 -3.57 -4.91
N GLY A 155 9.73 -2.70 -5.37
CA GLY A 155 8.42 -3.08 -5.91
C GLY A 155 8.56 -4.02 -7.10
N LYS A 156 9.40 -3.66 -8.07
CA LYS A 156 9.67 -4.47 -9.26
C LYS A 156 10.24 -5.84 -8.91
N ARG A 157 11.20 -5.90 -7.99
CA ARG A 157 11.75 -7.18 -7.52
C ARG A 157 10.69 -8.08 -6.89
N HIS A 158 9.85 -7.55 -6.00
CA HIS A 158 8.81 -8.33 -5.35
C HIS A 158 7.77 -8.85 -6.36
N ILE A 159 7.38 -8.05 -7.36
CA ILE A 159 6.46 -8.52 -8.41
C ILE A 159 7.10 -9.65 -9.25
N ARG A 160 8.38 -9.53 -9.61
CA ARG A 160 9.09 -10.61 -10.33
C ARG A 160 9.17 -11.89 -9.51
N GLU A 161 9.43 -11.80 -8.21
CA GLU A 161 9.44 -12.97 -7.33
C GLU A 161 8.05 -13.61 -7.18
N LEU A 162 6.98 -12.81 -7.12
CA LEU A 162 5.61 -13.33 -7.15
C LEU A 162 5.31 -14.06 -8.47
N ILE A 163 5.73 -13.50 -9.61
CA ILE A 163 5.60 -14.15 -10.93
C ILE A 163 6.33 -15.49 -10.96
N GLU A 164 7.54 -15.54 -10.41
CA GLU A 164 8.40 -16.74 -10.41
C GLU A 164 7.75 -17.88 -9.62
N ILE A 165 7.16 -17.60 -8.46
CA ILE A 165 6.56 -18.64 -7.61
C ILE A 165 5.13 -19.04 -8.02
N ALA A 166 4.43 -18.23 -8.83
CA ALA A 166 3.01 -18.42 -9.15
C ALA A 166 2.70 -19.73 -9.91
N GLY A 167 3.71 -20.38 -10.50
CA GLY A 167 3.58 -21.70 -11.12
C GLY A 167 3.54 -22.87 -10.12
N GLU A 168 4.04 -22.67 -8.91
CA GLU A 168 4.19 -23.71 -7.88
C GLU A 168 3.39 -23.42 -6.61
N LYS A 169 3.16 -22.14 -6.32
CA LYS A 169 2.57 -21.64 -5.07
C LYS A 169 1.54 -20.57 -5.36
N GLY A 170 0.59 -20.38 -4.44
CA GLY A 170 -0.29 -19.22 -4.50
C GLY A 170 0.50 -17.93 -4.33
N ALA A 171 0.26 -16.95 -5.20
CA ALA A 171 0.92 -15.66 -5.20
C ALA A 171 -0.11 -14.54 -5.33
N MET A 172 0.00 -13.51 -4.50
CA MET A 172 -0.91 -12.39 -4.47
C MET A 172 -0.18 -11.08 -4.22
N ILE A 173 -0.60 -10.04 -4.91
CA ILE A 173 -0.28 -8.65 -4.58
C ILE A 173 -1.58 -7.90 -4.27
N LEU A 174 -1.59 -7.22 -3.12
CA LEU A 174 -2.72 -6.43 -2.65
C LEU A 174 -2.35 -4.96 -2.57
N PHE A 175 -3.09 -4.13 -3.29
CA PHE A 175 -2.99 -2.67 -3.21
C PHE A 175 -3.97 -2.12 -2.17
N ILE A 176 -3.42 -1.41 -1.19
CA ILE A 176 -4.17 -0.71 -0.15
C ILE A 176 -4.43 0.72 -0.62
N SER A 177 -5.62 0.92 -1.19
CA SER A 177 -6.07 2.17 -1.79
C SER A 177 -6.77 3.03 -0.75
N ASP A 178 -6.00 3.45 0.26
CA ASP A 178 -6.53 4.12 1.45
C ASP A 178 -6.87 5.60 1.23
N LEU A 179 -7.81 5.80 0.31
CA LEU A 179 -8.34 7.06 -0.18
C LEU A 179 -9.85 6.91 -0.23
N ARG A 180 -10.60 7.85 0.35
CA ARG A 180 -12.06 7.80 0.30
C ARG A 180 -12.58 8.07 -1.12
N GLY A 181 -13.59 7.30 -1.54
CA GLY A 181 -14.37 7.57 -2.76
C GLY A 181 -13.63 7.31 -4.07
N VAL A 182 -12.48 6.62 -4.05
CA VAL A 182 -11.89 6.10 -5.30
C VAL A 182 -12.76 4.98 -5.87
N LYS A 183 -12.71 4.78 -7.20
CA LYS A 183 -13.52 3.80 -7.92
C LYS A 183 -12.76 2.54 -8.32
N GLY A 184 -11.43 2.60 -8.26
CA GLY A 184 -10.55 1.51 -8.66
C GLY A 184 -9.09 1.85 -8.38
N PHE A 185 -8.24 0.89 -8.74
CA PHE A 185 -6.79 0.99 -8.73
C PHE A 185 -6.25 0.94 -10.16
N ILE A 186 -5.24 1.78 -10.44
CA ILE A 186 -4.47 1.78 -11.68
C ILE A 186 -2.97 1.84 -11.38
N PRO A 187 -2.09 1.14 -12.11
CA PRO A 187 -0.66 1.37 -12.00
C PRO A 187 -0.30 2.78 -12.46
N ASN A 188 0.71 3.37 -11.84
CA ASN A 188 1.20 4.69 -12.22
C ASN A 188 2.33 4.56 -13.25
N ASP A 189 1.95 4.35 -14.51
CA ASP A 189 2.90 4.16 -15.61
C ASP A 189 3.75 5.42 -15.90
N ASP A 190 3.30 6.60 -15.45
CA ASP A 190 4.03 7.86 -15.63
C ASP A 190 5.31 7.91 -14.78
N ASP A 191 5.28 7.33 -13.58
CA ASP A 191 6.43 7.30 -12.66
C ASP A 191 7.25 6.00 -12.77
N ASP A 192 6.60 4.85 -12.99
CA ASP A 192 7.30 3.57 -13.15
C ASP A 192 6.57 2.66 -14.16
N PRO A 193 6.80 2.82 -15.47
CA PRO A 193 6.11 2.05 -16.51
C PRO A 193 6.43 0.55 -16.45
N GLU A 194 7.56 0.17 -15.86
CA GLU A 194 7.94 -1.24 -15.70
C GLU A 194 7.06 -1.94 -14.64
N ILE A 195 6.59 -1.23 -13.60
CA ILE A 195 5.62 -1.78 -12.66
C ILE A 195 4.31 -2.15 -13.37
N GLY A 196 3.76 -1.26 -14.19
CA GLY A 196 2.54 -1.54 -14.95
C GLY A 196 2.67 -2.76 -15.85
N TYR A 197 3.79 -2.84 -16.59
CA TYR A 197 4.13 -4.01 -17.40
C TYR A 197 4.23 -5.29 -16.57
N LEU A 198 4.98 -5.27 -15.46
CA LEU A 198 5.16 -6.44 -14.60
C LEU A 198 3.85 -6.89 -13.96
N LEU A 199 2.93 -5.98 -13.63
CA LEU A 199 1.60 -6.35 -13.15
C LEU A 199 0.76 -7.01 -14.24
N GLY A 200 0.87 -6.56 -15.49
CA GLY A 200 0.28 -7.25 -16.65
C GLY A 200 0.77 -8.69 -16.77
N VAL A 201 2.09 -8.89 -16.74
CA VAL A 201 2.71 -10.23 -16.77
C VAL A 201 2.29 -11.08 -15.56
N ALA A 202 2.23 -10.48 -14.37
CA ALA A 202 1.78 -11.16 -13.15
C ALA A 202 0.36 -11.68 -13.28
N SER A 203 -0.55 -10.88 -13.85
CA SER A 203 -1.92 -11.31 -14.12
C SER A 203 -1.98 -12.52 -15.07
N GLU A 204 -1.17 -12.55 -16.12
CA GLU A 204 -1.10 -13.68 -17.07
C GLU A 204 -0.47 -14.94 -16.46
N LYS A 205 0.37 -14.76 -15.43
CA LYS A 205 1.06 -15.84 -14.71
C LYS A 205 0.35 -16.31 -13.45
N ASN A 206 -0.95 -16.03 -13.33
CA ASN A 206 -1.81 -16.43 -12.20
C ASN A 206 -1.42 -15.82 -10.84
N VAL A 207 -0.73 -14.69 -10.82
CA VAL A 207 -0.62 -13.88 -9.60
C VAL A 207 -1.95 -13.15 -9.40
N GLU A 208 -2.57 -13.33 -8.24
CA GLU A 208 -3.78 -12.60 -7.89
C GLU A 208 -3.46 -11.13 -7.62
N ILE A 209 -4.08 -10.22 -8.38
CA ILE A 209 -3.93 -8.78 -8.20
C ILE A 209 -5.23 -8.25 -7.63
N LYS A 210 -5.18 -7.77 -6.39
CA LYS A 210 -6.33 -7.27 -5.63
C LYS A 210 -6.10 -5.84 -5.18
N SER A 211 -7.20 -5.16 -4.88
CA SER A 211 -7.17 -3.88 -4.21
C SER A 211 -8.34 -3.78 -3.23
N ILE A 212 -8.08 -3.19 -2.07
CA ILE A 212 -9.11 -2.78 -1.11
C ILE A 212 -9.00 -1.28 -0.86
N SER A 213 -10.07 -0.67 -0.40
CA SER A 213 -10.08 0.73 0.01
C SER A 213 -10.54 0.84 1.45
N MET A 214 -9.71 1.48 2.27
CA MET A 214 -10.04 1.93 3.61
C MET A 214 -9.86 3.45 3.70
N TYR A 215 -10.35 4.06 4.76
CA TYR A 215 -10.01 5.46 5.06
C TYR A 215 -10.15 5.71 6.56
N LEU A 216 -9.53 6.77 7.06
CA LEU A 216 -9.76 7.25 8.41
C LEU A 216 -10.99 8.15 8.43
N ASP A 217 -12.05 7.70 9.08
CA ASP A 217 -13.22 8.54 9.36
C ASP A 217 -12.90 9.50 10.51
N LEU A 218 -12.93 10.80 10.19
CA LEU A 218 -12.50 11.87 11.09
C LEU A 218 -13.54 12.20 12.17
N SER A 219 -14.78 11.71 12.03
CA SER A 219 -15.84 11.94 13.01
C SER A 219 -15.82 10.93 14.15
N SER A 220 -15.33 9.72 13.86
CA SER A 220 -15.29 8.58 14.78
C SER A 220 -13.87 8.15 15.15
N ASP A 221 -12.85 8.81 14.60
CA ASP A 221 -11.43 8.47 14.69
C ASP A 221 -11.14 7.01 14.34
N SER A 222 -11.91 6.46 13.38
CA SER A 222 -11.89 5.03 13.09
C SER A 222 -11.51 4.75 11.64
N ILE A 223 -10.73 3.69 11.43
CA ILE A 223 -10.41 3.18 10.12
C ILE A 223 -11.59 2.35 9.63
N ILE A 224 -12.13 2.76 8.49
CA ILE A 224 -13.32 2.17 7.87
C ILE A 224 -12.92 1.41 6.62
N LEU A 225 -13.37 0.16 6.48
CA LEU A 225 -13.37 -0.55 5.21
C LEU A 225 -14.48 0.02 4.31
N GLU A 226 -14.08 0.74 3.26
CA GLU A 226 -15.01 1.25 2.25
C GLU A 226 -15.38 0.14 1.26
N SER A 227 -14.37 -0.53 0.72
CA SER A 227 -14.54 -1.62 -0.24
C SER A 227 -13.52 -2.73 0.00
N SER A 228 -14.01 -3.96 0.11
CA SER A 228 -13.18 -5.14 0.25
C SER A 228 -12.69 -5.70 -1.09
N ASN A 229 -13.13 -5.16 -2.24
CA ASN A 229 -12.72 -5.63 -3.56
C ASN A 229 -12.92 -4.52 -4.61
N MET A 230 -11.89 -3.72 -4.80
CA MET A 230 -11.85 -2.63 -5.77
C MET A 230 -11.58 -3.17 -7.18
N LYS A 231 -12.06 -2.46 -8.21
CA LYS A 231 -11.68 -2.76 -9.59
C LYS A 231 -10.21 -2.46 -9.80
N VAL A 232 -9.48 -3.39 -10.41
CA VAL A 232 -8.09 -3.20 -10.84
C VAL A 232 -8.08 -3.04 -12.35
N HIS A 233 -7.59 -1.90 -12.84
CA HIS A 233 -7.45 -1.66 -14.28
C HIS A 233 -5.97 -1.73 -14.66
N LEU A 234 -5.60 -2.80 -15.37
CA LEU A 234 -4.27 -2.96 -15.93
C LEU A 234 -4.31 -2.51 -17.39
N SER A 235 -3.46 -1.55 -17.74
CA SER A 235 -3.19 -1.15 -19.11
C SER A 235 -2.30 -2.21 -19.76
N PHE A 236 -2.89 -3.27 -20.32
CA PHE A 236 -2.16 -4.15 -21.24
C PHE A 236 -1.99 -3.43 -22.59
N ARG A 237 -1.32 -2.27 -22.62
CA ARG A 237 -1.04 -1.54 -23.86
C ARG A 237 0.38 -1.83 -24.31
N SER A 238 0.49 -2.73 -25.29
CA SER A 238 1.37 -2.63 -26.46
C SER A 238 2.84 -2.23 -26.25
N GLN A 239 3.48 -2.53 -25.11
CA GLN A 239 4.94 -2.35 -25.01
C GLN A 239 5.72 -3.45 -25.76
N LEU A 240 5.05 -4.54 -26.14
CA LEU A 240 5.56 -5.49 -27.12
C LEU A 240 5.82 -4.82 -28.48
N SER A 241 5.08 -3.78 -28.87
CA SER A 241 5.33 -3.06 -30.13
C SER A 241 6.42 -2.00 -30.05
N GLN A 242 7.03 -1.76 -28.87
CA GLN A 242 8.14 -0.82 -28.70
C GLN A 242 9.44 -1.49 -28.26
N GLY A 243 9.52 -2.83 -28.25
CA GLY A 243 10.78 -3.59 -28.10
C GLY A 243 11.54 -3.40 -26.77
N ARG A 244 11.01 -2.67 -25.79
CA ARG A 244 11.78 -2.20 -24.63
C ARG A 244 11.97 -3.20 -23.49
N TRP A 245 11.19 -4.28 -23.44
CA TRP A 245 11.18 -5.21 -22.28
C TRP A 245 11.17 -6.70 -22.63
N VAL A 246 11.48 -7.07 -23.88
CA VAL A 246 11.43 -8.46 -24.37
C VAL A 246 12.53 -9.35 -23.74
N HIS A 247 13.58 -8.75 -23.18
CA HIS A 247 14.76 -9.49 -22.67
C HIS A 247 14.72 -9.83 -21.18
N ALA A 248 13.73 -9.38 -20.41
CA ALA A 248 13.71 -9.57 -18.95
C ALA A 248 13.27 -10.98 -18.51
N PHE A 249 12.70 -11.79 -19.40
CA PHE A 249 12.19 -13.14 -19.09
C PHE A 249 12.81 -14.26 -19.94
N SER A 250 13.73 -13.97 -20.86
CA SER A 250 14.42 -14.99 -21.67
C SER A 250 15.64 -15.57 -20.92
N GLY A 251 15.39 -16.16 -19.76
CA GLY A 251 16.35 -16.97 -19.03
C GLY A 251 16.51 -18.37 -19.65
N LYS A 252 16.93 -18.47 -20.92
CA LYS A 252 17.55 -19.70 -21.44
C LYS A 252 19.04 -19.43 -21.56
N LYS A 253 19.82 -19.93 -20.60
CA LYS A 253 21.22 -20.27 -20.84
C LYS A 253 21.23 -21.40 -21.85
N SER A 254 21.35 -21.09 -23.14
CA SER A 254 21.86 -22.05 -24.11
C SER A 254 23.37 -22.09 -23.94
N GLY A 255 23.85 -23.10 -23.22
CA GLY A 255 25.24 -23.50 -23.32
C GLY A 255 25.47 -24.20 -24.64
N ILE A 256 26.46 -23.73 -25.39
CA ILE A 256 27.53 -24.50 -26.03
C ILE A 256 28.79 -23.66 -25.83
#